data_AF-A0A1F5A1H6-F1
#
_entry.id   AF-A0A1F5A1H6-F1
#
_cell.length_a   1.000
_cell.length_b   1.000
_cell.length_c   1.000
_cell.angle_alpha   90.00
_cell.angle_beta   90.00
_cell.angle_gamma   90.00
#
_symmetry.space_group_name_H-M   'P 1'
#
loop_
_entity.id
_entity.type
_entity.pdbx_description
1 polymer ?
#
loop_
_entity_poly.entity_id
_entity_poly.type
_entity_poly.pdbx_seq_one_letter_code
_entity_poly.pdbx_strand_id
1 'polypeptide(L)'
;TTKSPSTGEILQSTVKMAQSRIGALIVVQGHDALDHLLEGGILLDGIISEEVLLSIFDPHSLGHDGALVISNGRITKFGAHLPLSNNFNQLGKRGTRHSAALGLSENCDALCIVVSEEKGRISICRDGKLKTLTEFSDLEKEMEKFIKAKFVSTPSWNLKYLVSKNLTLKTLALFSAAIIWFFSAYRTEIISKTYSIPINFTQLPQDVLIETYSPKEIAVTVVGRGDLAFTGIDTGDFKIDLDTSILTDGVNKFDISPQLIKQPLNLSIISIDPNVILLTAKKYYSASVGIDIKTKGELPSGYTITTLSVTPNQVDLWIPDGFATPKSVVTELVDLSGQTESFVIPAKLVIPAGIKLQKPESVDVNIAVSVSH
;
A
#
# COMPACT_ATOMS: atom_id res chain seq x y z
N THR A 1 32.68 -2.10 13.35
CA THR A 1 33.19 -3.10 14.30
C THR A 1 34.39 -2.51 15.00
N THR A 2 34.29 -2.21 16.30
CA THR A 2 35.38 -1.64 17.10
C THR A 2 36.48 -2.69 17.23
N LYS A 3 37.68 -2.43 16.71
CA LYS A 3 38.83 -3.35 16.87
C LYS A 3 39.36 -3.25 18.30
N SER A 4 39.70 -4.40 18.89
CA SER A 4 40.32 -4.47 20.22
C SER A 4 41.71 -3.80 20.20
N PRO A 5 42.09 -3.05 21.24
CA PRO A 5 43.41 -2.42 21.32
C PRO A 5 44.53 -3.45 21.55
N SER A 6 45.73 -3.14 21.05
CA SER A 6 46.93 -3.94 21.29
C SER A 6 47.31 -3.89 22.78
N THR A 7 46.97 -4.96 23.51
CA THR A 7 47.08 -5.00 24.98
C THR A 7 48.53 -5.12 25.43
N GLY A 8 49.35 -5.86 24.68
CA GLY A 8 50.76 -6.11 25.04
C GLY A 8 51.61 -4.84 25.03
N GLU A 9 51.49 -4.01 23.98
CA GLU A 9 52.27 -2.77 23.84
C GLU A 9 51.91 -1.74 24.91
N ILE A 10 50.61 -1.57 25.19
CA ILE A 10 50.13 -0.67 26.26
C ILE A 10 50.67 -1.13 27.61
N LEU A 11 50.58 -2.43 27.90
CA LEU A 11 51.06 -3.01 29.16
C LEU A 11 52.57 -2.79 29.33
N GLN A 12 53.37 -3.18 28.33
CA GLN A 12 54.83 -3.04 28.35
C GLN A 12 55.27 -1.59 28.53
N SER A 13 54.66 -0.67 27.77
CA SER A 13 54.96 0.77 27.87
C SER A 13 54.61 1.33 29.24
N THR A 14 53.44 0.95 29.79
CA THR A 14 52.99 1.43 31.11
C THR A 14 53.93 0.95 32.21
N VAL A 15 54.39 -0.31 32.15
CA VAL A 15 55.36 -0.86 33.10
C VAL A 15 56.70 -0.13 33.01
N LYS A 16 57.21 0.12 31.80
CA LYS A 16 58.47 0.87 31.59
C LYS A 16 58.36 2.30 32.11
N MET A 17 57.27 3.00 31.83
CA MET A 17 57.02 4.35 32.36
C MET A 17 56.93 4.35 33.89
N ALA A 18 56.27 3.35 34.48
CA ALA A 18 56.20 3.21 35.94
C ALA A 18 57.58 2.99 36.58
N GLN A 19 58.42 2.14 35.99
CA GLN A 19 59.79 1.88 36.46
C GLN A 19 60.67 3.13 36.37
N SER A 20 60.54 3.89 35.27
CA SER A 20 61.27 5.15 35.07
C SER A 20 60.61 6.37 35.72
N ARG A 21 59.48 6.19 36.43
CA ARG A 21 58.68 7.26 37.04
C ARG A 21 58.26 8.37 36.07
N ILE A 22 57.95 7.99 34.84
CA ILE A 22 57.41 8.87 33.82
C ILE A 22 55.89 8.93 34.01
N GLY A 23 55.36 10.15 34.16
CA GLY A 23 53.93 10.39 34.28
C GLY A 23 53.19 10.09 32.98
N ALA A 24 52.14 9.29 33.04
CA ALA A 24 51.37 8.93 31.86
C ALA A 24 49.87 8.89 32.14
N LEU A 25 49.07 9.21 31.13
CA LEU A 25 47.61 9.14 31.16
C LEU A 25 47.11 8.59 29.83
N ILE A 26 46.78 7.30 29.82
CA ILE A 26 46.31 6.57 28.63
C ILE A 26 44.82 6.29 28.80
N VAL A 27 44.02 6.69 27.81
CA VAL A 27 42.59 6.46 27.75
C VAL A 27 42.30 5.43 26.68
N VAL A 28 41.67 4.33 27.06
CA VAL A 28 41.16 3.32 26.12
C VAL A 28 39.64 3.48 26.04
N GLN A 29 39.15 3.92 24.89
CA GLN A 29 37.72 4.11 24.65
C GLN A 29 36.95 2.79 24.78
N GLY A 30 35.78 2.83 25.44
CA GLY A 30 34.80 1.75 25.46
C GLY A 30 33.83 1.86 24.29
N HIS A 31 32.52 1.89 24.57
CA HIS A 31 31.48 2.13 23.57
C HIS A 31 31.13 3.60 23.41
N ASP A 32 31.24 4.36 24.50
CA ASP A 32 30.83 5.76 24.51
C ASP A 32 31.80 6.60 23.66
N ALA A 33 31.25 7.53 22.88
CA ALA A 33 32.06 8.45 22.09
C ALA A 33 32.72 9.49 23.00
N LEU A 34 34.03 9.67 22.90
CA LEU A 34 34.78 10.56 23.79
C LEU A 34 34.88 12.00 23.28
N ASP A 35 34.55 12.28 22.01
CA ASP A 35 34.84 13.58 21.39
C ASP A 35 34.20 14.77 22.10
N HIS A 36 33.04 14.58 22.73
CA HIS A 36 32.33 15.63 23.48
C HIS A 36 32.86 15.84 24.91
N LEU A 37 33.68 14.91 25.42
CA LEU A 37 34.28 14.96 26.74
C LEU A 37 35.75 15.41 26.70
N LEU A 38 36.34 15.48 25.51
CA LEU A 38 37.75 15.78 25.34
C LEU A 38 37.90 17.18 24.74
N GLU A 39 38.76 17.99 25.35
CA GLU A 39 39.12 19.31 24.85
C GLU A 39 40.56 19.32 24.32
N GLY A 40 40.79 20.01 23.21
CA GLY A 40 42.12 20.13 22.59
C GLY A 40 42.71 18.80 22.11
N GLY A 41 44.04 18.70 22.19
CA GLY A 41 44.83 17.58 21.71
C GLY A 41 45.21 17.63 20.23
N ILE A 42 46.23 16.86 19.87
CA ILE A 42 46.77 16.75 18.50
C ILE A 42 46.35 15.39 17.93
N LEU A 43 45.71 15.40 16.76
CA LEU A 43 45.36 14.19 16.04
C LEU A 43 46.63 13.48 15.55
N LEU A 44 46.71 12.16 15.78
CA LEU A 44 47.85 11.35 15.36
C LEU A 44 47.44 10.23 14.40
N ASP A 45 46.31 9.58 14.67
CA ASP A 45 45.83 8.40 13.94
C ASP A 45 46.94 7.33 13.71
N GLY A 46 47.65 7.02 14.80
CA GLY A 46 48.84 6.17 14.81
C GLY A 46 48.55 4.70 15.12
N ILE A 47 49.45 3.81 14.71
CA ILE A 47 49.49 2.42 15.17
C ILE A 47 50.01 2.42 16.63
N ILE A 48 49.40 1.61 17.48
CA ILE A 48 49.86 1.41 18.85
C ILE A 48 51.21 0.68 18.77
N SER A 49 52.23 1.21 19.44
CA SER A 49 53.55 0.60 19.55
C SER A 49 54.23 1.13 20.80
N GLU A 50 55.17 0.38 21.35
CA GLU A 50 55.86 0.76 22.58
C GLU A 50 56.64 2.07 22.38
N GLU A 51 57.33 2.19 21.24
CA GLU A 51 58.15 3.33 20.88
C GLU A 51 57.34 4.62 20.79
N VAL A 52 56.13 4.56 20.21
CA VAL A 52 55.25 5.74 20.10
C VAL A 52 54.73 6.15 21.47
N LEU A 53 54.29 5.19 22.30
CA LEU A 53 53.77 5.49 23.63
C LEU A 53 54.85 6.12 24.52
N LEU A 54 56.06 5.56 24.53
CA LEU A 54 57.18 6.11 25.29
C LEU A 54 57.61 7.49 24.77
N SER A 55 57.62 7.71 23.46
CA SER A 55 57.98 9.00 22.87
C SER A 55 56.99 10.11 23.22
N ILE A 56 55.69 9.79 23.24
CA ILE A 56 54.65 10.77 23.58
C ILE A 56 54.73 11.19 25.04
N PHE A 57 55.00 10.27 25.95
CA PHE A 57 55.11 10.58 27.37
C PHE A 57 56.53 10.98 27.82
N ASP A 58 57.48 11.14 26.89
CA ASP A 58 58.81 11.65 27.23
C ASP A 58 58.68 13.06 27.86
N PRO A 59 59.26 13.32 29.05
CA PRO A 59 59.13 14.59 29.75
C PRO A 59 59.66 15.82 28.99
N HIS A 60 60.50 15.62 27.98
CA HIS A 60 61.05 16.68 27.13
C HIS A 60 60.25 16.87 25.83
N SER A 61 59.29 16.00 25.53
CA SER A 61 58.43 16.12 24.36
C SER A 61 57.31 17.14 24.59
N LEU A 62 56.68 17.66 23.53
CA LEU A 62 55.47 18.48 23.69
C LEU A 62 54.21 17.65 23.93
N GLY A 63 54.29 16.31 23.78
CA GLY A 63 53.13 15.43 23.81
C GLY A 63 52.76 14.90 25.20
N HIS A 64 53.63 15.05 26.19
CA HIS A 64 53.47 14.41 27.51
C HIS A 64 52.47 15.12 28.44
N ASP A 65 52.04 16.32 28.05
CA ASP A 65 51.03 17.09 28.78
C ASP A 65 49.63 16.75 28.25
N GLY A 66 48.78 16.18 29.11
CA GLY A 66 47.46 15.67 28.76
C GLY A 66 47.39 14.16 28.55
N ALA A 67 46.28 13.71 27.97
CA ALA A 67 45.99 12.30 27.78
C ALA A 67 46.27 11.82 26.35
N LEU A 68 46.72 10.59 26.24
CA LEU A 68 46.73 9.82 25.00
C LEU A 68 45.42 9.03 24.90
N VAL A 69 44.75 9.12 23.75
CA VAL A 69 43.45 8.50 23.52
C VAL A 69 43.58 7.39 22.48
N ILE A 70 43.13 6.20 22.84
CA ILE A 70 43.12 5.01 22.01
C ILE A 70 41.66 4.66 21.70
N SER A 71 41.34 4.58 20.43
CA SER A 71 40.03 4.17 19.94
C SER A 71 40.16 3.32 18.70
N ASN A 72 39.28 2.33 18.54
CA ASN A 72 39.26 1.42 17.40
C ASN A 72 40.61 0.74 17.11
N GLY A 73 41.40 0.47 18.16
CA GLY A 73 42.73 -0.14 18.05
C GLY A 73 43.82 0.79 17.51
N ARG A 74 43.61 2.12 17.52
CA ARG A 74 44.58 3.12 17.07
C ARG A 74 44.72 4.25 18.09
N ILE A 75 45.87 4.93 18.07
CA ILE A 75 46.08 6.16 18.84
C ILE A 75 45.41 7.29 18.05
N THR A 76 44.26 7.79 18.50
CA THR A 76 43.50 8.82 17.76
C THR A 76 44.07 10.21 17.99
N LYS A 77 44.40 10.56 19.23
CA LYS A 77 44.99 11.85 19.61
C LYS A 77 45.84 11.73 20.88
N PHE A 78 46.72 12.71 21.07
CA PHE A 78 47.49 12.88 22.31
C PHE A 78 47.41 14.33 22.79
N GLY A 79 47.79 14.56 24.04
CA GLY A 79 47.66 15.86 24.70
C GLY A 79 46.22 16.35 24.85
N ALA A 80 45.26 15.44 24.97
CA ALA A 80 43.86 15.80 25.19
C ALA A 80 43.63 16.19 26.66
N HIS A 81 42.83 17.23 26.88
CA HIS A 81 42.37 17.62 28.22
C HIS A 81 41.06 16.91 28.55
N LEU A 82 40.99 16.38 29.77
CA LEU A 82 39.88 15.58 30.27
C LEU A 82 39.15 16.34 31.39
N PRO A 83 37.85 16.07 31.61
CA PRO A 83 37.13 16.61 32.75
C PRO A 83 37.77 16.13 34.05
N LEU A 84 37.89 17.03 35.03
CA LEU A 84 38.43 16.72 36.36
C LEU A 84 37.30 16.29 37.30
N SER A 85 37.51 15.22 38.04
CA SER A 85 36.59 14.83 39.11
C SER A 85 36.79 15.68 40.37
N ASN A 86 35.68 15.98 41.05
CA ASN A 86 35.64 16.62 42.38
C ASN A 86 35.44 15.58 43.51
N ASN A 87 35.55 14.29 43.21
CA ASN A 87 35.33 13.22 44.17
C ASN A 87 36.55 13.00 45.08
N PHE A 88 36.68 13.87 46.10
CA PHE A 88 37.80 13.87 47.03
C PHE A 88 37.98 12.53 47.78
N ASN A 89 36.90 11.79 48.00
CA ASN A 89 36.95 10.48 48.66
C ASN A 89 37.76 9.45 47.85
N GLN A 90 37.65 9.48 46.52
CA GLN A 90 38.41 8.61 45.62
C GLN A 90 39.84 9.14 45.36
N LEU A 91 39.99 10.46 45.28
CA LEU A 91 41.26 11.10 44.90
C LEU A 91 42.29 11.15 46.03
N GLY A 92 41.87 11.38 47.27
CA GLY A 92 42.81 11.58 48.38
C GLY A 92 43.84 12.68 48.08
N LYS A 93 45.14 12.34 48.15
CA LYS A 93 46.27 13.26 47.87
C LYS A 93 46.90 13.05 46.48
N ARG A 94 46.10 12.79 45.44
CA ARG A 94 46.61 12.50 44.08
C ARG A 94 46.65 13.75 43.20
N GLY A 95 47.53 13.71 42.20
CA GLY A 95 47.71 14.80 41.23
C GLY A 95 46.65 14.86 40.13
N THR A 96 46.76 15.88 39.29
CA THR A 96 45.80 16.25 38.24
C THR A 96 45.50 15.13 37.24
N ARG A 97 46.48 14.31 36.83
CA ARG A 97 46.25 13.15 35.95
C ARG A 97 45.28 12.12 36.53
N HIS A 98 45.29 11.92 37.86
CA HIS A 98 44.33 11.03 38.50
C HIS A 98 42.94 11.64 38.57
N SER A 99 42.85 12.95 38.84
CA SER A 99 41.58 13.69 38.81
C SER A 99 40.95 13.68 37.42
N ALA A 100 41.76 13.84 36.38
CA ALA A 100 41.33 13.80 34.98
C ALA A 100 40.88 12.40 34.56
N ALA A 101 41.64 11.35 34.92
CA ALA A 101 41.25 9.97 34.69
C ALA A 101 39.95 9.59 35.39
N LEU A 102 39.79 10.00 36.65
CA LEU A 102 38.58 9.74 37.40
C LEU A 102 37.38 10.47 36.79
N GLY A 103 37.54 11.76 36.47
CA GLY A 103 36.48 12.58 35.90
C GLY A 103 36.01 12.07 34.55
N LEU A 104 36.91 11.60 33.69
CA LEU A 104 36.51 10.94 32.44
C LEU A 104 35.74 9.64 32.71
N SER A 105 36.23 8.79 33.63
CA SER A 105 35.58 7.52 33.96
C SER A 105 34.22 7.64 34.68
N GLU A 106 33.89 8.81 35.23
CA GLU A 106 32.58 9.11 35.82
C GLU A 106 31.53 9.42 34.74
N ASN A 107 31.96 9.88 33.56
CA ASN A 107 31.08 10.36 32.49
C ASN A 107 31.00 9.39 31.29
N CYS A 108 31.87 8.39 31.21
CA CYS A 108 31.87 7.41 30.12
C CYS A 108 32.42 6.06 30.55
N ASP A 109 32.23 5.07 29.68
CA ASP A 109 32.68 3.69 29.89
C ASP A 109 34.15 3.41 29.50
N ALA A 110 35.00 4.44 29.41
CA ALA A 110 36.42 4.31 29.10
C ALA A 110 37.25 3.71 30.26
N LEU A 111 38.33 3.02 29.92
CA LEU A 111 39.37 2.63 30.86
C LEU A 111 40.51 3.65 30.81
N CYS A 112 40.75 4.34 31.91
CA CYS A 112 41.89 5.25 32.05
C CYS A 112 43.01 4.56 32.84
N ILE A 113 44.23 4.57 32.32
CA ILE A 113 45.44 4.05 32.95
C ILE A 113 46.34 5.25 33.27
N VAL A 114 46.72 5.36 34.53
CA VAL A 114 47.51 6.48 35.05
C VAL A 114 48.81 5.96 35.65
N VAL A 115 49.94 6.54 35.26
CA VAL A 115 51.24 6.33 35.90
C VAL A 115 51.60 7.58 36.69
N SER A 116 51.87 7.40 37.99
CA SER A 116 52.31 8.49 38.87
C SER A 116 53.76 8.86 38.60
N GLU A 117 54.02 10.13 38.25
CA GLU A 117 55.38 10.67 38.11
C GLU A 117 56.15 10.73 39.44
N GLU A 118 55.44 10.90 40.57
CA GLU A 118 56.08 10.93 41.89
C GLU A 118 56.51 9.54 42.38
N LYS A 119 55.60 8.56 42.25
CA LYS A 119 55.72 7.27 42.95
C LYS A 119 55.91 6.09 42.01
N GLY A 120 55.83 6.28 40.69
CA GLY A 120 55.87 5.19 39.71
C GLY A 120 54.73 4.18 39.85
N ARG A 121 53.66 4.52 40.59
CA ARG A 121 52.52 3.59 40.81
C ARG A 121 51.54 3.70 39.66
N ILE A 122 51.06 2.55 39.21
CA ILE A 122 50.00 2.45 38.21
C ILE A 122 48.65 2.47 38.93
N SER A 123 47.73 3.29 38.43
CA SER A 123 46.34 3.29 38.83
C SER A 123 45.45 3.17 37.60
N ILE A 124 44.26 2.62 37.79
CA ILE A 124 43.21 2.60 36.77
C ILE A 124 41.99 3.35 37.27
N CYS A 125 41.30 4.04 36.37
CA CYS A 125 39.99 4.61 36.61
C CYS A 125 39.00 4.03 35.62
N ARG A 126 37.91 3.46 36.13
CA ARG A 126 36.85 2.84 35.34
C ARG A 126 35.54 2.84 36.14
N ASP A 127 34.42 3.09 35.48
CA ASP A 127 33.08 3.08 36.08
C ASP A 127 33.02 3.98 37.34
N GLY A 128 33.63 5.17 37.27
CA GLY A 128 33.72 6.15 38.35
C GLY A 128 34.55 5.73 39.58
N LYS A 129 35.40 4.71 39.47
CA LYS A 129 36.21 4.20 40.58
C LYS A 129 37.69 4.26 40.25
N LEU A 130 38.48 4.77 41.19
CA LEU A 130 39.93 4.77 41.13
C LEU A 130 40.48 3.56 41.90
N LYS A 131 41.33 2.76 41.26
CA LYS A 131 42.03 1.63 41.88
C LYS A 131 43.52 1.73 41.61
N THR A 132 44.33 1.81 42.67
CA THR A 132 45.79 1.69 42.53
C THR A 132 46.19 0.23 42.56
N LEU A 133 47.00 -0.15 41.58
CA LEU A 133 47.48 -1.51 41.43
C LEU A 133 48.70 -1.74 42.34
N THR A 134 48.80 -2.95 42.85
CA THR A 134 49.92 -3.41 43.67
C THR A 134 50.96 -4.12 42.83
N GLU A 135 50.52 -4.94 41.88
CA GLU A 135 51.39 -5.67 40.96
C GLU A 135 51.14 -5.27 39.51
N PHE A 136 52.17 -5.38 38.66
CA PHE A 136 52.02 -5.18 37.22
C PHE A 136 51.07 -6.21 36.58
N SER A 137 51.01 -7.43 37.14
CA SER A 137 50.09 -8.50 36.73
C SER A 137 48.62 -8.10 36.89
N ASP A 138 48.31 -7.18 37.81
CA ASP A 138 46.94 -6.70 38.02
C ASP A 138 46.47 -5.80 36.87
N LEU A 139 47.38 -5.11 36.19
CA LEU A 139 47.04 -4.26 35.04
C LEU A 139 46.55 -5.13 33.88
N GLU A 140 47.26 -6.22 33.60
CA GLU A 140 46.88 -7.19 32.57
C GLU A 140 45.48 -7.76 32.84
N LYS A 141 45.22 -8.23 34.07
CA LYS A 141 43.90 -8.75 34.46
C LYS A 141 42.78 -7.73 34.29
N GLU A 142 43.01 -6.47 34.65
CA GLU A 142 41.99 -5.41 34.53
C GLU A 142 41.77 -4.99 33.08
N MET A 143 42.82 -4.98 32.25
CA MET A 143 42.71 -4.77 30.80
C MET A 143 41.97 -5.91 30.10
N GLU A 144 42.30 -7.17 30.41
CA GLU A 144 41.57 -8.34 29.90
C GLU A 144 40.09 -8.31 30.29
N LYS A 145 39.80 -7.96 31.55
CA LYS A 145 38.44 -7.80 32.04
C LYS A 145 37.70 -6.68 31.32
N PHE A 146 38.37 -5.57 31.01
CA PHE A 146 37.80 -4.48 30.20
C PHE A 146 37.51 -4.94 28.78
N ILE A 147 38.48 -5.56 28.12
CA ILE A 147 38.34 -6.04 26.74
C ILE A 147 37.24 -7.08 26.63
N LYS A 148 37.19 -8.06 27.54
CA LYS A 148 36.14 -9.08 27.57
C LYS A 148 34.76 -8.48 27.80
N ALA A 149 34.66 -7.49 28.69
CA ALA A 149 33.38 -6.85 28.98
C ALA A 149 32.88 -5.95 27.84
N LYS A 150 33.79 -5.34 27.06
CA LYS A 150 33.45 -4.28 26.10
C LYS A 150 33.59 -4.66 24.63
N PHE A 151 34.46 -5.60 24.29
CA PHE A 151 34.79 -5.93 22.89
C PHE A 151 34.53 -7.41 22.54
N VAL A 152 34.47 -8.30 23.54
CA VAL A 152 34.09 -9.70 23.31
C VAL A 152 32.57 -9.82 23.46
N SER A 153 31.88 -9.97 22.34
CA SER A 153 30.46 -10.35 22.34
C SER A 153 30.35 -11.77 22.90
N THR A 154 30.08 -11.94 24.19
CA THR A 154 29.55 -13.21 24.68
C THR A 154 28.06 -13.24 24.30
N PRO A 155 27.60 -14.13 23.41
CA PRO A 155 26.17 -14.37 23.27
C PRO A 155 25.69 -15.13 24.51
N SER A 156 25.56 -14.45 25.65
CA SER A 156 24.93 -15.02 26.84
C SER A 156 23.43 -14.85 26.70
N TRP A 157 22.81 -15.68 25.87
CA TRP A 157 21.37 -15.88 25.88
C TRP A 157 21.00 -16.53 27.23
N ASN A 158 20.79 -15.72 28.26
CA ASN A 158 20.28 -16.22 29.53
C ASN A 158 18.76 -16.41 29.39
N LEU A 159 18.37 -17.52 28.73
CA LEU A 159 16.98 -17.83 28.38
C LEU A 159 16.06 -17.80 29.61
N LYS A 160 16.58 -18.14 30.80
CA LYS A 160 15.84 -18.04 32.07
C LYS A 160 15.52 -16.59 32.43
N TYR A 161 16.47 -15.66 32.32
CA TYR A 161 16.21 -14.23 32.59
C TYR A 161 15.27 -13.62 31.56
N LEU A 162 15.41 -14.03 30.29
CA LEU A 162 14.53 -13.58 29.22
C LEU A 162 13.11 -14.10 29.45
N VAL A 163 12.90 -15.36 29.82
CA VAL A 163 11.54 -15.91 30.08
C VAL A 163 10.98 -15.44 31.43
N SER A 164 11.81 -15.24 32.46
CA SER A 164 11.34 -14.88 33.80
C SER A 164 11.01 -13.39 33.95
N LYS A 165 11.63 -12.51 33.15
CA LYS A 165 11.34 -11.07 33.22
C LYS A 165 10.09 -10.73 32.40
N ASN A 166 9.14 -10.05 33.04
CA ASN A 166 7.91 -9.55 32.43
C ASN A 166 7.01 -10.66 31.84
N LEU A 167 6.90 -11.79 32.53
CA LEU A 167 6.09 -12.94 32.07
C LEU A 167 4.63 -12.52 31.78
N THR A 168 4.05 -11.62 32.58
CA THR A 168 2.69 -11.09 32.42
C THR A 168 2.49 -10.33 31.10
N LEU A 169 3.42 -9.45 30.73
CA LEU A 169 3.39 -8.72 29.47
C LEU A 169 3.56 -9.65 28.28
N LYS A 170 4.39 -10.69 28.42
CA LYS A 170 4.65 -11.66 27.36
C LYS A 170 3.47 -12.59 27.12
N THR A 171 2.83 -13.08 28.18
CA THR A 171 1.62 -13.89 28.06
C THR A 171 0.47 -13.06 27.50
N LEU A 172 0.32 -11.81 27.92
CA LEU A 172 -0.68 -10.90 27.35
C LEU A 172 -0.42 -10.64 25.86
N ALA A 173 0.83 -10.34 25.48
CA ALA A 173 1.19 -10.13 24.08
C ALA A 173 0.97 -11.39 23.23
N LEU A 174 1.34 -12.57 23.74
CA LEU A 174 1.11 -13.85 23.07
C LEU A 174 -0.39 -14.13 22.92
N PHE A 175 -1.18 -13.85 23.96
CA PHE A 175 -2.63 -14.03 23.94
C PHE A 175 -3.30 -13.06 22.97
N SER A 176 -2.91 -11.78 22.96
CA SER A 176 -3.36 -10.81 21.97
C SER A 176 -2.98 -11.22 20.55
N ALA A 177 -1.75 -11.69 20.33
CA ALA A 177 -1.31 -12.19 19.04
C ALA A 177 -2.11 -13.43 18.60
N ALA A 178 -2.39 -14.35 19.53
CA ALA A 178 -3.20 -15.53 19.26
C ALA A 178 -4.65 -15.17 18.95
N ILE A 179 -5.23 -14.19 19.65
CA ILE A 179 -6.57 -13.64 19.34
C ILE A 179 -6.56 -13.01 17.95
N ILE A 180 -5.62 -12.11 17.68
CA ILE A 180 -5.52 -11.45 16.36
C ILE A 180 -5.37 -12.50 15.26
N TRP A 181 -4.51 -13.50 15.45
CA TRP A 181 -4.34 -14.58 14.49
C TRP A 181 -5.60 -15.44 14.34
N PHE A 182 -6.28 -15.77 15.44
CA PHE A 182 -7.53 -16.54 15.39
C PHE A 182 -8.62 -15.77 14.64
N PHE A 183 -8.79 -14.48 14.90
CA PHE A 183 -9.78 -13.67 14.19
C PHE A 183 -9.37 -13.36 12.74
N SER A 184 -8.07 -13.22 12.45
CA SER A 184 -7.59 -12.84 11.13
C SER A 184 -7.34 -14.01 10.17
N ALA A 185 -6.81 -15.13 10.66
CA ALA A 185 -6.33 -16.23 9.82
C ALA A 185 -7.28 -17.43 9.82
N TYR A 186 -7.96 -17.73 10.92
CA TYR A 186 -8.81 -18.92 11.04
C TYR A 186 -10.04 -18.91 10.11
N ARG A 187 -10.48 -17.73 9.64
CA ARG A 187 -11.66 -17.57 8.77
C ARG A 187 -11.33 -17.26 7.30
N THR A 188 -10.11 -17.58 6.84
CA THR A 188 -9.65 -17.23 5.48
C THR A 188 -10.00 -18.29 4.43
N GLU A 189 -11.22 -18.80 4.46
CA GLU A 189 -11.71 -19.60 3.32
C GLU A 189 -12.04 -18.66 2.15
N ILE A 190 -11.50 -19.00 0.97
CA ILE A 190 -11.81 -18.33 -0.28
C ILE A 190 -13.10 -18.96 -0.80
N ILE A 191 -14.19 -18.19 -0.82
CA ILE A 191 -15.49 -18.67 -1.27
C ILE A 191 -15.71 -18.16 -2.70
N SER A 192 -16.23 -19.03 -3.57
CA SER A 192 -16.64 -18.71 -4.94
C SER A 192 -18.16 -18.79 -5.08
N LYS A 193 -18.78 -17.75 -5.64
CA LYS A 193 -20.20 -17.75 -6.02
C LYS A 193 -20.34 -17.38 -7.50
N THR A 194 -21.34 -17.95 -8.15
CA THR A 194 -21.66 -17.67 -9.56
C THR A 194 -22.97 -16.90 -9.63
N TYR A 195 -22.96 -15.80 -10.39
CA TYR A 195 -24.12 -14.94 -10.63
C TYR A 195 -24.45 -14.92 -12.12
N SER A 196 -25.72 -15.05 -12.47
CA SER A 196 -26.22 -14.88 -13.84
C SER A 196 -26.63 -13.42 -14.03
N ILE A 197 -25.89 -12.70 -14.86
CA ILE A 197 -26.02 -11.24 -14.99
C ILE A 197 -26.54 -10.90 -16.40
N PRO A 198 -27.58 -10.05 -16.52
CA PRO A 198 -28.07 -9.60 -17.81
C PRO A 198 -27.12 -8.57 -18.45
N ILE A 199 -27.17 -8.47 -19.78
CA ILE A 199 -26.33 -7.55 -20.55
C ILE A 199 -27.05 -6.22 -20.77
N ASN A 200 -26.38 -5.10 -20.47
CA ASN A 200 -26.87 -3.76 -20.78
C ASN A 200 -26.09 -3.18 -21.96
N PHE A 201 -26.82 -2.56 -22.89
CA PHE A 201 -26.25 -1.90 -24.05
C PHE A 201 -26.14 -0.40 -23.81
N THR A 202 -24.95 0.15 -24.04
CA THR A 202 -24.67 1.58 -23.91
C THR A 202 -24.31 2.18 -25.26
N GLN A 203 -24.67 3.44 -25.48
CA GLN A 203 -24.30 4.22 -26.68
C GLN A 203 -24.78 3.60 -28.01
N LEU A 204 -26.04 3.16 -28.06
CA LEU A 204 -26.69 2.69 -29.30
C LEU A 204 -26.67 3.77 -30.39
N PRO A 205 -26.12 3.50 -31.59
CA PRO A 205 -26.22 4.40 -32.74
C PRO A 205 -27.67 4.66 -33.14
N GLN A 206 -27.97 5.85 -33.67
CA GLN A 206 -29.35 6.21 -34.04
C GLN A 206 -29.87 5.44 -35.25
N ASP A 207 -28.99 4.95 -36.12
CA ASP A 207 -29.31 4.29 -37.39
C ASP A 207 -29.20 2.75 -37.31
N VAL A 208 -28.99 2.19 -36.13
CA VAL A 208 -28.76 0.74 -35.94
C VAL A 208 -29.68 0.19 -34.86
N LEU A 209 -30.41 -0.89 -35.18
CA LEU A 209 -31.22 -1.63 -34.23
C LEU A 209 -30.66 -3.04 -34.02
N ILE A 210 -30.64 -3.46 -32.75
CA ILE A 210 -30.30 -4.83 -32.36
C ILE A 210 -31.52 -5.73 -32.63
N GLU A 211 -31.38 -6.71 -33.51
CA GLU A 211 -32.46 -7.68 -33.78
C GLU A 211 -32.41 -8.85 -32.78
N THR A 212 -31.23 -9.44 -32.60
CA THR A 212 -31.03 -10.61 -31.76
C THR A 212 -29.66 -10.58 -31.11
N TYR A 213 -29.56 -11.15 -29.91
CA TYR A 213 -28.30 -11.37 -29.22
C TYR A 213 -28.36 -12.69 -28.46
N SER A 214 -27.21 -13.36 -28.37
CA SER A 214 -27.04 -14.60 -27.62
C SER A 214 -25.66 -14.63 -26.96
N PRO A 215 -25.56 -14.96 -25.66
CA PRO A 215 -26.64 -15.29 -24.72
C PRO A 215 -27.38 -14.05 -24.19
N LYS A 216 -28.48 -14.24 -23.44
CA LYS A 216 -29.19 -13.15 -22.74
C LYS A 216 -28.60 -12.81 -21.37
N GLU A 217 -27.99 -13.81 -20.74
CA GLU A 217 -27.37 -13.72 -19.43
C GLU A 217 -25.99 -14.39 -19.50
N ILE A 218 -25.06 -13.89 -18.70
CA ILE A 218 -23.70 -14.41 -18.60
C ILE A 218 -23.46 -14.85 -17.16
N ALA A 219 -22.95 -16.07 -17.00
CA ALA A 219 -22.56 -16.60 -15.71
C ALA A 219 -21.17 -16.07 -15.35
N VAL A 220 -21.10 -15.29 -14.27
CA VAL A 220 -19.84 -14.72 -13.76
C VAL A 220 -19.56 -15.33 -12.41
N THR A 221 -18.41 -16.01 -12.30
CA THR A 221 -17.95 -16.56 -11.03
C THR A 221 -16.98 -15.57 -10.39
N VAL A 222 -17.35 -15.16 -9.18
CA VAL A 222 -16.60 -14.21 -8.37
C VAL A 222 -16.11 -14.89 -7.10
N VAL A 223 -14.96 -14.42 -6.62
CA VAL A 223 -14.31 -14.90 -5.42
C VAL A 223 -14.09 -13.77 -4.42
N GLY A 224 -14.34 -14.08 -3.16
CA GLY A 224 -14.20 -13.19 -2.01
C GLY A 224 -13.55 -13.89 -0.82
N ARG A 225 -12.96 -13.11 0.08
CA ARG A 225 -12.36 -13.61 1.33
C ARG A 225 -13.45 -13.75 2.39
N GLY A 226 -13.86 -14.99 2.67
CA GLY A 226 -14.92 -15.32 3.63
C GLY A 226 -16.33 -14.97 3.17
N ASP A 227 -17.34 -15.41 3.92
CA ASP A 227 -18.76 -15.25 3.57
C ASP A 227 -19.27 -13.81 3.70
N LEU A 228 -18.63 -13.01 4.56
CA LEU A 228 -18.92 -11.58 4.71
C LEU A 228 -18.70 -10.79 3.41
N ALA A 229 -17.79 -11.25 2.54
CA ALA A 229 -17.56 -10.62 1.25
C ALA A 229 -18.77 -10.71 0.30
N PHE A 230 -19.73 -11.59 0.59
CA PHE A 230 -20.93 -11.81 -0.23
C PHE A 230 -22.22 -11.35 0.46
N THR A 231 -22.12 -10.76 1.65
CA THR A 231 -23.29 -10.33 2.42
C THR A 231 -23.92 -9.10 1.77
N GLY A 232 -25.18 -9.22 1.33
CA GLY A 232 -25.92 -8.12 0.68
C GLY A 232 -25.52 -7.87 -0.77
N ILE A 233 -24.88 -8.84 -1.44
CA ILE A 233 -24.54 -8.76 -2.88
C ILE A 233 -25.51 -9.62 -3.68
N ASP A 234 -26.24 -8.97 -4.58
CA ASP A 234 -27.22 -9.58 -5.48
C ASP A 234 -26.80 -9.43 -6.96
N THR A 235 -27.55 -10.07 -7.86
CA THR A 235 -27.27 -10.02 -9.31
C THR A 235 -27.29 -8.60 -9.90
N GLY A 236 -28.07 -7.68 -9.30
CA GLY A 236 -28.19 -6.29 -9.74
C GLY A 236 -26.96 -5.41 -9.44
N ASP A 237 -26.07 -5.87 -8.55
CA ASP A 237 -24.83 -5.15 -8.21
C ASP A 237 -23.75 -5.35 -9.28
N PHE A 238 -23.94 -6.32 -10.16
CA PHE A 238 -23.09 -6.54 -11.31
C PHE A 238 -23.73 -5.94 -12.56
N LYS A 239 -22.96 -5.13 -13.28
CA LYS A 239 -23.42 -4.51 -14.54
C LYS A 239 -22.40 -4.74 -15.64
N ILE A 240 -22.86 -5.31 -16.73
CA ILE A 240 -22.08 -5.46 -17.96
C ILE A 240 -22.52 -4.34 -18.89
N ASP A 241 -21.67 -3.33 -19.04
CA ASP A 241 -21.92 -2.21 -19.94
C ASP A 241 -21.18 -2.49 -21.25
N LEU A 242 -21.92 -2.92 -22.28
CA LEU A 242 -21.37 -3.14 -23.60
C LEU A 242 -21.46 -1.85 -24.42
N ASP A 243 -20.32 -1.34 -24.89
CA ASP A 243 -20.28 -0.23 -25.83
C ASP A 243 -20.72 -0.72 -27.22
N THR A 244 -21.84 -0.20 -27.69
CA THR A 244 -22.46 -0.57 -28.97
C THR A 244 -22.23 0.47 -30.07
N SER A 245 -21.40 1.49 -29.83
CA SER A 245 -21.08 2.50 -30.83
C SER A 245 -20.36 1.93 -32.07
N ILE A 246 -19.66 0.81 -31.90
CA ILE A 246 -18.89 0.12 -32.95
C ILE A 246 -19.73 -0.89 -33.76
N LEU A 247 -21.05 -0.94 -33.57
CA LEU A 247 -21.89 -1.90 -34.29
C LEU A 247 -21.87 -1.66 -35.80
N THR A 248 -21.66 -2.76 -36.54
CA THR A 248 -21.76 -2.81 -38.00
C THR A 248 -23.00 -3.59 -38.42
N ASP A 249 -23.43 -3.42 -39.67
CA ASP A 249 -24.55 -4.20 -40.21
C ASP A 249 -24.18 -5.69 -40.27
N GLY A 250 -25.05 -6.55 -39.73
CA GLY A 250 -24.85 -7.99 -39.63
C GLY A 250 -24.44 -8.50 -38.24
N VAL A 251 -23.68 -9.60 -38.21
CA VAL A 251 -23.29 -10.29 -36.97
C VAL A 251 -22.02 -9.66 -36.41
N ASN A 252 -22.14 -9.09 -35.21
CA ASN A 252 -21.05 -8.51 -34.45
C ASN A 252 -20.68 -9.46 -33.30
N LYS A 253 -19.38 -9.69 -33.13
CA LYS A 253 -18.85 -10.53 -32.04
C LYS A 253 -18.20 -9.62 -31.00
N PHE A 254 -18.57 -9.80 -29.74
CA PHE A 254 -18.01 -9.08 -28.61
C PHE A 254 -17.38 -10.06 -27.62
N ASP A 255 -16.10 -9.86 -27.30
CA ASP A 255 -15.38 -10.61 -26.29
C ASP A 255 -15.49 -9.88 -24.93
N ILE A 256 -16.04 -10.57 -23.93
CA ILE A 256 -16.30 -10.00 -22.60
C ILE A 256 -15.08 -10.20 -21.71
N SER A 257 -14.42 -9.08 -21.43
CA SER A 257 -13.30 -9.02 -20.49
C SER A 257 -13.78 -8.63 -19.09
N PRO A 258 -13.13 -9.09 -18.00
CA PRO A 258 -13.50 -8.74 -16.63
C PRO A 258 -13.58 -7.23 -16.36
N GLN A 259 -12.83 -6.42 -17.10
CA GLN A 259 -12.80 -4.96 -16.96
C GLN A 259 -14.10 -4.27 -17.41
N LEU A 260 -14.90 -4.94 -18.25
CA LEU A 260 -16.20 -4.42 -18.71
C LEU A 260 -17.32 -4.65 -17.68
N ILE A 261 -17.05 -5.45 -16.64
CA ILE A 261 -18.03 -5.81 -15.61
C ILE A 261 -17.79 -4.91 -14.40
N LYS A 262 -18.75 -4.03 -14.12
CA LYS A 262 -18.77 -3.28 -12.87
C LYS A 262 -19.16 -4.23 -11.74
N GLN A 263 -18.32 -4.30 -10.72
CA GLN A 263 -18.47 -5.19 -9.57
C GLN A 263 -18.20 -4.46 -8.24
N PRO A 264 -18.73 -4.95 -7.10
CA PRO A 264 -18.46 -4.38 -5.78
C PRO A 264 -16.97 -4.45 -5.37
N LEU A 265 -16.54 -3.47 -4.57
CA LEU A 265 -15.25 -3.48 -3.88
C LEU A 265 -15.22 -4.70 -2.96
N ASN A 266 -14.21 -5.58 -3.07
CA ASN A 266 -13.96 -6.83 -2.30
C ASN A 266 -14.19 -8.16 -3.03
N LEU A 267 -14.59 -8.15 -4.30
CA LEU A 267 -14.70 -9.36 -5.13
C LEU A 267 -13.71 -9.37 -6.29
N SER A 268 -13.35 -10.56 -6.76
CA SER A 268 -12.50 -10.75 -7.94
C SER A 268 -13.16 -11.76 -8.89
N ILE A 269 -13.27 -11.41 -10.17
CA ILE A 269 -13.81 -12.29 -11.19
C ILE A 269 -12.78 -13.37 -11.54
N ILE A 270 -13.18 -14.63 -11.51
CA ILE A 270 -12.34 -15.77 -11.91
C ILE A 270 -12.71 -16.25 -13.30
N SER A 271 -14.01 -16.42 -13.56
CA SER A 271 -14.50 -16.95 -14.83
C SER A 271 -15.76 -16.24 -15.30
N ILE A 272 -15.88 -16.16 -16.62
CA ILE A 272 -17.01 -15.57 -17.35
C ILE A 272 -17.41 -16.62 -18.39
N ASP A 273 -18.65 -17.11 -18.32
CA ASP A 273 -19.16 -18.13 -19.21
C ASP A 273 -20.57 -17.76 -19.75
N PRO A 274 -20.75 -17.64 -21.08
CA PRO A 274 -19.71 -17.58 -22.10
C PRO A 274 -19.02 -16.20 -22.08
N ASN A 275 -17.76 -16.17 -22.53
CA ASN A 275 -16.99 -14.93 -22.68
C ASN A 275 -17.20 -14.24 -24.03
N VAL A 276 -18.10 -14.74 -24.87
CA VAL A 276 -18.41 -14.19 -26.19
C VAL A 276 -19.90 -13.95 -26.32
N ILE A 277 -20.26 -12.76 -26.80
CA ILE A 277 -21.63 -12.43 -27.19
C ILE A 277 -21.67 -12.25 -28.71
N LEU A 278 -22.63 -12.91 -29.34
CA LEU A 278 -22.95 -12.69 -30.75
C LEU A 278 -24.21 -11.84 -30.83
N LEU A 279 -24.10 -10.71 -31.55
CA LEU A 279 -25.11 -9.69 -31.61
C LEU A 279 -25.38 -9.32 -33.06
N THR A 280 -26.60 -9.57 -33.52
CA THR A 280 -27.02 -9.26 -34.88
C THR A 280 -27.67 -7.88 -34.89
N ALA A 281 -27.01 -6.95 -35.56
CA ALA A 281 -27.48 -5.58 -35.73
C ALA A 281 -27.88 -5.36 -37.18
N LYS A 282 -28.90 -4.54 -37.40
CA LYS A 282 -29.30 -4.08 -38.73
C LYS A 282 -29.38 -2.58 -38.79
N LYS A 283 -29.00 -2.04 -39.94
CA LYS A 283 -29.19 -0.62 -40.23
C LYS A 283 -30.64 -0.32 -40.58
N TYR A 284 -31.14 0.80 -40.04
CA TYR A 284 -32.45 1.33 -40.30
C TYR A 284 -32.34 2.83 -40.59
N TYR A 285 -33.19 3.33 -41.47
CA TYR A 285 -33.40 4.76 -41.66
C TYR A 285 -34.81 5.15 -41.22
N SER A 286 -34.96 6.39 -40.78
CA SER A 286 -36.24 6.95 -40.35
C SER A 286 -36.98 7.57 -41.54
N ALA A 287 -38.26 7.29 -41.66
CA ALA A 287 -39.14 7.94 -42.63
C ALA A 287 -40.54 8.18 -42.05
N SER A 288 -41.06 9.39 -42.25
CA SER A 288 -42.43 9.74 -41.91
C SER A 288 -43.35 9.41 -43.08
N VAL A 289 -44.36 8.58 -42.83
CA VAL A 289 -45.27 8.07 -43.87
C VAL A 289 -46.71 8.42 -43.51
N GLY A 290 -47.52 8.78 -44.50
CA GLY A 290 -48.94 9.10 -44.33
C GLY A 290 -49.79 7.88 -43.97
N ILE A 291 -50.97 8.11 -43.38
CA ILE A 291 -51.89 7.05 -42.96
C ILE A 291 -53.11 7.01 -43.90
N ASP A 292 -53.34 5.86 -44.52
CA ASP A 292 -54.53 5.59 -45.33
C ASP A 292 -55.57 4.81 -44.53
N ILE A 293 -56.79 5.33 -44.49
CA ILE A 293 -57.89 4.71 -43.75
C ILE A 293 -58.57 3.68 -44.64
N LYS A 294 -58.74 2.46 -44.13
CA LYS A 294 -59.55 1.42 -44.79
C LYS A 294 -60.86 1.23 -44.04
N THR A 295 -61.96 1.39 -44.76
CA THR A 295 -63.31 1.21 -44.24
C THR A 295 -63.92 -0.10 -44.74
N LYS A 296 -64.87 -0.65 -43.99
CA LYS A 296 -65.67 -1.83 -44.33
C LYS A 296 -67.14 -1.52 -44.06
N GLY A 297 -68.03 -2.02 -44.91
CA GLY A 297 -69.47 -1.76 -44.79
C GLY A 297 -69.90 -0.45 -45.47
N GLU A 298 -71.20 -0.31 -45.68
CA GLU A 298 -71.81 0.88 -46.28
C GLU A 298 -72.64 1.61 -45.22
N LEU A 299 -72.70 2.95 -45.34
CA LEU A 299 -73.57 3.76 -44.49
C LEU A 299 -75.06 3.54 -44.86
N PRO A 300 -75.99 3.73 -43.92
CA PRO A 300 -77.43 3.68 -44.21
C PRO A 300 -77.87 4.67 -45.30
N SER A 301 -78.91 4.31 -46.07
CA SER A 301 -79.45 5.12 -47.17
C SER A 301 -79.77 6.55 -46.72
N GLY A 302 -79.19 7.54 -47.41
CA GLY A 302 -79.36 8.97 -47.09
C GLY A 302 -78.15 9.60 -46.39
N TYR A 303 -77.18 8.83 -45.93
CA TYR A 303 -76.01 9.36 -45.24
C TYR A 303 -74.75 9.29 -46.13
N THR A 304 -73.95 10.36 -46.12
CA THR A 304 -72.67 10.43 -46.83
C THR A 304 -71.53 10.80 -45.88
N ILE A 305 -70.33 10.28 -46.14
CA ILE A 305 -69.12 10.65 -45.41
C ILE A 305 -68.72 12.06 -45.87
N THR A 306 -68.81 13.04 -44.98
CA THR A 306 -68.40 14.42 -45.26
C THR A 306 -66.89 14.56 -45.14
N THR A 307 -66.33 14.09 -44.02
CA THR A 307 -64.90 14.18 -43.73
C THR A 307 -64.44 12.93 -43.02
N LEU A 308 -63.29 12.42 -43.44
CA LEU A 308 -62.60 11.30 -42.85
C LEU A 308 -61.19 11.77 -42.50
N SER A 309 -60.89 11.92 -41.22
CA SER A 309 -59.59 12.41 -40.76
C SER A 309 -58.97 11.46 -39.76
N VAL A 310 -57.63 11.46 -39.74
CA VAL A 310 -56.82 10.56 -38.94
C VAL A 310 -55.81 11.39 -38.15
N THR A 311 -55.76 11.16 -36.84
CA THR A 311 -54.86 11.87 -35.92
C THR A 311 -53.96 10.86 -35.19
N PRO A 312 -52.63 10.91 -35.35
CA PRO A 312 -51.85 11.80 -36.24
C PRO A 312 -52.03 11.47 -37.73
N ASN A 313 -51.72 12.41 -38.64
CA ASN A 313 -51.82 12.22 -40.09
C ASN A 313 -50.61 11.52 -40.74
N GLN A 314 -49.52 11.38 -39.97
CA GLN A 314 -48.29 10.70 -40.36
C GLN A 314 -47.72 9.93 -39.15
N VAL A 315 -46.95 8.89 -39.43
CA VAL A 315 -46.21 8.11 -38.44
C VAL A 315 -44.75 7.95 -38.82
N ASP A 316 -43.88 7.95 -37.82
CA ASP A 316 -42.45 7.73 -37.97
C ASP A 316 -42.13 6.23 -37.93
N LEU A 317 -41.52 5.75 -39.01
CA LEU A 317 -41.17 4.36 -39.21
C LEU A 317 -39.65 4.17 -39.25
N TRP A 318 -39.19 3.12 -38.57
CA TRP A 318 -37.87 2.52 -38.79
C TRP A 318 -37.96 1.53 -39.94
N ILE A 319 -37.32 1.86 -41.06
CA ILE A 319 -37.29 1.04 -42.26
C ILE A 319 -35.90 0.43 -42.42
N PRO A 320 -35.76 -0.90 -42.58
CA PRO A 320 -34.45 -1.52 -42.75
C PRO A 320 -33.77 -1.01 -44.02
N ASP A 321 -32.44 -0.88 -43.97
CA ASP A 321 -31.66 -0.50 -45.14
C ASP A 321 -31.88 -1.51 -46.28
N GLY A 322 -32.10 -1.02 -47.51
CA GLY A 322 -32.48 -1.83 -48.67
C GLY A 322 -33.99 -2.09 -48.87
N PHE A 323 -34.87 -1.68 -47.95
CA PHE A 323 -36.32 -1.68 -48.18
C PHE A 323 -36.78 -0.35 -48.79
N ALA A 324 -37.79 -0.39 -49.66
CA ALA A 324 -38.39 0.83 -50.20
C ALA A 324 -39.36 1.46 -49.18
N THR A 325 -39.32 2.79 -49.05
CA THR A 325 -40.26 3.53 -48.20
C THR A 325 -41.71 3.30 -48.70
N PRO A 326 -42.62 2.79 -47.85
CA PRO A 326 -44.01 2.63 -48.25
C PRO A 326 -44.65 4.00 -48.48
N LYS A 327 -45.55 4.10 -49.45
CA LYS A 327 -46.25 5.35 -49.77
C LYS A 327 -47.19 5.80 -48.64
N SER A 328 -47.84 4.82 -48.02
CA SER A 328 -48.78 5.00 -46.90
C SER A 328 -48.81 3.75 -46.03
N VAL A 329 -49.15 3.91 -44.76
CA VAL A 329 -49.48 2.82 -43.84
C VAL A 329 -51.00 2.75 -43.72
N VAL A 330 -51.56 1.56 -43.78
CA VAL A 330 -53.02 1.36 -43.74
C VAL A 330 -53.50 1.09 -42.33
N THR A 331 -54.69 1.59 -41.99
CA THR A 331 -55.38 1.25 -40.73
C THR A 331 -56.02 -0.13 -40.80
N GLU A 332 -56.31 -0.73 -39.65
CA GLU A 332 -57.28 -1.82 -39.56
C GLU A 332 -58.64 -1.39 -40.14
N LEU A 333 -59.44 -2.37 -40.58
CA LEU A 333 -60.73 -2.13 -41.21
C LEU A 333 -61.70 -1.47 -40.22
N VAL A 334 -62.09 -0.23 -40.50
CA VAL A 334 -63.10 0.51 -39.73
C VAL A 334 -64.48 0.13 -40.24
N ASP A 335 -65.30 -0.51 -39.41
CA ASP A 335 -66.67 -0.86 -39.76
C ASP A 335 -67.60 0.37 -39.67
N LEU A 336 -68.25 0.69 -40.79
CA LEU A 336 -69.20 1.80 -40.91
C LEU A 336 -70.66 1.36 -40.79
N SER A 337 -70.93 0.06 -40.67
CA SER A 337 -72.28 -0.50 -40.73
C SER A 337 -73.14 0.01 -39.57
N GLY A 338 -74.24 0.69 -39.88
CA GLY A 338 -75.22 1.15 -38.90
C GLY A 338 -74.88 2.44 -38.15
N GLN A 339 -73.83 3.17 -38.56
CA GLN A 339 -73.46 4.45 -37.94
C GLN A 339 -74.23 5.61 -38.57
N THR A 340 -74.90 6.42 -37.74
CA THR A 340 -75.72 7.59 -38.16
C THR A 340 -75.22 8.91 -37.58
N GLU A 341 -74.24 8.88 -36.69
CA GLU A 341 -73.64 10.05 -36.04
C GLU A 341 -72.14 10.13 -36.31
N SER A 342 -71.55 11.30 -36.08
CA SER A 342 -70.10 11.45 -36.18
C SER A 342 -69.42 10.82 -34.98
N PHE A 343 -68.39 10.00 -35.18
CA PHE A 343 -67.70 9.29 -34.10
C PHE A 343 -66.18 9.34 -34.25
N VAL A 344 -65.49 9.10 -33.14
CA VAL A 344 -64.04 8.92 -33.10
C VAL A 344 -63.76 7.50 -32.59
N ILE A 345 -63.03 6.72 -33.37
CA ILE A 345 -62.65 5.35 -32.99
C ILE A 345 -61.12 5.23 -32.97
N PRO A 346 -60.53 4.58 -31.95
CA PRO A 346 -59.13 4.18 -31.99
C PRO A 346 -58.98 3.02 -32.98
N ALA A 347 -58.07 3.17 -33.94
CA ALA A 347 -57.72 2.15 -34.90
C ALA A 347 -56.23 1.85 -34.83
N LYS A 348 -55.87 0.56 -34.96
CA LYS A 348 -54.48 0.12 -35.04
C LYS A 348 -53.97 0.22 -36.47
N LEU A 349 -52.66 0.41 -36.60
CA LEU A 349 -51.97 0.43 -37.89
C LEU A 349 -51.53 -0.98 -38.31
N VAL A 350 -51.72 -1.30 -39.59
CA VAL A 350 -51.21 -2.51 -40.22
C VAL A 350 -49.82 -2.21 -40.78
N ILE A 351 -48.79 -2.55 -40.02
CA ILE A 351 -47.39 -2.29 -40.38
C ILE A 351 -46.90 -3.40 -41.32
N PRO A 352 -46.29 -3.07 -42.48
CA PRO A 352 -45.68 -4.06 -43.36
C PRO A 352 -44.56 -4.86 -42.66
N ALA A 353 -44.40 -6.13 -43.06
CA ALA A 353 -43.38 -7.01 -42.47
C ALA A 353 -41.97 -6.41 -42.61
N GLY A 354 -41.22 -6.38 -41.49
CA GLY A 354 -39.83 -5.89 -41.43
C GLY A 354 -39.69 -4.41 -41.03
N ILE A 355 -40.76 -3.62 -41.12
CA ILE A 355 -40.79 -2.21 -40.67
C ILE A 355 -41.22 -2.15 -39.21
N LYS A 356 -40.63 -1.23 -38.43
CA LYS A 356 -40.98 -1.02 -37.01
C LYS A 356 -41.46 0.42 -36.78
N LEU A 357 -42.39 0.63 -35.87
CA LEU A 357 -42.75 1.98 -35.41
C LEU A 357 -41.68 2.53 -34.47
N GLN A 358 -41.35 3.81 -34.61
CA GLN A 358 -40.39 4.47 -33.71
C GLN A 358 -40.98 4.73 -32.32
N LYS A 359 -42.29 4.94 -32.22
CA LYS A 359 -43.02 5.14 -30.97
C LYS A 359 -44.20 4.16 -30.91
N PRO A 360 -44.23 3.20 -29.98
CA PRO A 360 -45.36 2.27 -29.84
C PRO A 360 -46.69 2.95 -29.48
N GLU A 361 -46.64 4.12 -28.85
CA GLU A 361 -47.83 4.90 -28.47
C GLU A 361 -48.56 5.50 -29.68
N SER A 362 -47.91 5.60 -30.84
CA SER A 362 -48.56 6.08 -32.08
C SER A 362 -49.35 4.98 -32.81
N VAL A 363 -49.58 3.83 -32.17
CA VAL A 363 -50.41 2.74 -32.71
C VAL A 363 -51.89 3.05 -32.57
N ASP A 364 -52.29 3.83 -31.56
CA ASP A 364 -53.68 4.22 -31.35
C ASP A 364 -53.98 5.48 -32.15
N VAL A 365 -54.52 5.28 -33.35
CA VAL A 365 -54.82 6.37 -34.27
C VAL A 365 -56.31 6.68 -34.20
N ASN A 366 -56.65 7.93 -33.93
CA ASN A 366 -58.04 8.36 -33.83
C ASN A 366 -58.58 8.71 -35.22
N ILE A 367 -59.62 7.99 -35.63
CA ILE A 367 -60.30 8.25 -36.90
C ILE A 367 -61.60 8.98 -36.58
N ALA A 368 -61.70 10.23 -37.03
CA ALA A 368 -62.94 10.99 -36.97
C ALA A 368 -63.70 10.81 -38.28
N VAL A 369 -64.90 10.24 -38.18
CA VAL A 369 -65.83 10.10 -39.30
C VAL A 369 -66.93 11.11 -39.09
N SER A 370 -67.11 12.05 -40.02
CA SER A 370 -68.25 12.97 -40.01
C SER A 370 -69.27 12.53 -41.06
N VAL A 371 -70.52 12.39 -40.63
CA VAL A 371 -71.61 11.90 -41.46
C VAL A 371 -72.70 12.97 -41.54
N SER A 372 -73.20 13.24 -42.75
CA SER A 372 -74.34 14.14 -42.99
C SER A 372 -75.47 13.43 -43.74
N HIS A 373 -76.71 13.79 -43.42
CA HIS A 373 -77.93 13.36 -44.12
C HIS A 373 -78.17 14.20 -45.38
#